data_AF-A0A2D5VJV1-F1
#
_entry.id   AF-A0A2D5VJV1-F1
#
_cell.length_a   1.000
_cell.length_b   1.000
_cell.length_c   1.000
_cell.angle_alpha   90.00
_cell.angle_beta   90.00
_cell.angle_gamma   90.00
#
_symmetry.space_group_name_H-M   'P 1'
#
loop_
_entity.id
_entity.type
_entity.pdbx_description
1 polymer ?
#
loop_
_entity_poly.entity_id
_entity_poly.type
_entity_poly.pdbx_seq_one_letter_code
_entity_poly.pdbx_strand_id
1 'polypeptide(L)'
;MLVKKRFLAELAHVINYAIGYHEYNLGVSRIQTHFFEKAGKNVGDYIDQVEPYDGAQHEAAIMALLGVTEISKVYVILKDKPQTDEEIDVDAAWLAKIINDAITRYKEKHCFSMMGIEYHDDVRQALGKEEGDKLIEELGDFFMSSFICGNAEHSVTTLKEWLAEQGTPYTPPPAPYLEKYNEKMEPVRQAVRELL
;
A
#
# COMPACT_ATOMS: atom_id res chain seq x y z
N MET A 1 6.44 22.18 14.94
CA MET A 1 7.60 21.30 15.19
C MET A 1 8.53 21.40 14.00
N LEU A 2 9.82 21.55 14.25
CA LEU A 2 10.82 21.62 13.18
C LEU A 2 11.18 20.22 12.70
N VAL A 3 11.10 20.00 11.38
CA VAL A 3 11.52 18.75 10.73
C VAL A 3 12.42 19.05 9.54
N LYS A 4 13.40 18.17 9.30
CA LYS A 4 14.33 18.32 8.18
C LYS A 4 13.58 18.17 6.85
N LYS A 5 13.94 18.99 5.87
CA LYS A 5 13.42 18.88 4.50
C LYS A 5 13.59 17.46 3.91
N ARG A 6 14.72 16.81 4.20
CA ARG A 6 14.95 15.42 3.80
C ARG A 6 13.93 14.46 4.39
N PHE A 7 13.55 14.65 5.65
CA PHE A 7 12.52 13.82 6.30
C PHE A 7 11.17 13.94 5.58
N LEU A 8 10.77 15.16 5.21
CA LEU A 8 9.57 15.38 4.40
C LEU A 8 9.68 14.75 3.00
N ALA A 9 10.89 14.69 2.42
CA ALA A 9 11.11 14.00 1.16
C ALA A 9 10.99 12.46 1.30
N GLU A 10 11.43 11.88 2.42
CA GLU A 10 11.20 10.47 2.74
C GLU A 10 9.69 10.19 2.88
N LEU A 11 8.93 11.10 3.49
CA LEU A 11 7.47 10.99 3.58
C LEU A 11 6.80 11.07 2.20
N ALA A 12 7.15 12.06 1.36
CA ALA A 12 6.62 12.17 0.01
C ALA A 12 6.91 10.91 -0.83
N HIS A 13 8.09 10.32 -0.65
CA HIS A 13 8.45 9.06 -1.29
C HIS A 13 7.53 7.90 -0.88
N VAL A 14 7.24 7.75 0.41
CA VAL A 14 6.28 6.73 0.89
C VAL A 14 4.87 7.02 0.40
N ILE A 15 4.42 8.28 0.42
CA ILE A 15 3.10 8.69 -0.09
C ILE A 15 2.94 8.31 -1.56
N ASN A 16 3.93 8.58 -2.41
CA ASN A 16 3.86 8.25 -3.83
C ASN A 16 3.71 6.74 -4.07
N TYR A 17 4.48 5.91 -3.35
CA TYR A 17 4.27 4.45 -3.44
C TYR A 17 2.91 4.03 -2.87
N ALA A 18 2.46 4.63 -1.77
CA ALA A 18 1.15 4.36 -1.18
C ALA A 18 0.00 4.69 -2.15
N ILE A 19 0.10 5.80 -2.91
CA ILE A 19 -0.86 6.15 -3.97
C ILE A 19 -0.84 5.06 -5.03
N GLY A 20 0.33 4.72 -5.57
CA GLY A 20 0.44 3.69 -6.61
C GLY A 20 -0.13 2.35 -6.17
N TYR A 21 0.21 1.87 -4.96
CA TYR A 21 -0.33 0.62 -4.44
C TYR A 21 -1.84 0.70 -4.17
N HIS A 22 -2.34 1.84 -3.72
CA HIS A 22 -3.78 2.04 -3.53
C HIS A 22 -4.53 1.99 -4.87
N GLU A 23 -4.05 2.69 -5.90
CA GLU A 23 -4.61 2.66 -7.25
C GLU A 23 -4.55 1.25 -7.87
N TYR A 24 -3.44 0.55 -7.68
CA TYR A 24 -3.29 -0.84 -8.08
C TYR A 24 -4.34 -1.74 -7.42
N ASN A 25 -4.48 -1.65 -6.09
CA ASN A 25 -5.46 -2.41 -5.33
C ASN A 25 -6.91 -2.07 -5.76
N LEU A 26 -7.21 -0.80 -6.05
CA LEU A 26 -8.49 -0.38 -6.62
C LEU A 26 -8.75 -1.02 -7.98
N GLY A 27 -7.73 -1.11 -8.85
CA GLY A 27 -7.84 -1.80 -10.14
C GLY A 27 -8.22 -3.26 -9.98
N VAL A 28 -7.54 -3.98 -9.09
CA VAL A 28 -7.87 -5.38 -8.74
C VAL A 28 -9.31 -5.50 -8.23
N SER A 29 -9.69 -4.65 -7.28
CA SER A 29 -11.03 -4.65 -6.70
C SER A 29 -12.11 -4.39 -7.75
N ARG A 30 -11.89 -3.47 -8.70
CA ARG A 30 -12.84 -3.21 -9.80
C ARG A 30 -13.02 -4.41 -10.71
N ILE A 31 -11.93 -5.06 -11.12
CA ILE A 31 -11.96 -6.25 -11.97
C ILE A 31 -12.75 -7.36 -11.24
N GLN A 32 -12.41 -7.65 -9.99
CA GLN A 32 -13.12 -8.66 -9.20
C GLN A 32 -14.61 -8.32 -9.04
N THR A 33 -14.93 -7.08 -8.68
CA THR A 33 -16.32 -6.61 -8.53
C THR A 33 -17.13 -6.86 -9.81
N HIS A 34 -16.59 -6.52 -10.98
CA HIS A 34 -17.26 -6.74 -12.26
C HIS A 34 -17.69 -8.20 -12.48
N PHE A 35 -16.78 -9.15 -12.23
CA PHE A 35 -17.07 -10.58 -12.42
C PHE A 35 -18.06 -11.12 -11.39
N PHE A 36 -17.95 -10.71 -10.12
CA PHE A 36 -18.87 -11.13 -9.07
C PHE A 36 -20.28 -10.56 -9.29
N GLU A 37 -20.41 -9.29 -9.67
CA GLU A 37 -21.70 -8.66 -9.98
C GLU A 37 -22.38 -9.33 -11.19
N LYS A 38 -21.61 -9.65 -12.24
CA LYS A 38 -22.11 -10.39 -13.41
C LYS A 38 -22.65 -11.78 -13.04
N ALA A 39 -22.07 -12.42 -12.03
CA ALA A 39 -22.53 -13.69 -11.48
C ALA A 39 -23.69 -13.54 -10.47
N GLY A 40 -24.17 -12.33 -10.21
CA GLY A 40 -25.23 -12.05 -9.22
C GLY A 40 -24.77 -12.20 -7.77
N LYS A 41 -23.47 -12.00 -7.50
CA LYS A 41 -22.83 -12.17 -6.20
C LYS A 41 -22.27 -10.85 -5.68
N ASN A 42 -22.25 -10.70 -4.36
CA ASN A 42 -21.58 -9.56 -3.72
C ASN A 42 -20.11 -9.91 -3.49
N VAL A 43 -19.20 -9.15 -4.09
CA VAL A 43 -17.76 -9.32 -3.91
C VAL A 43 -17.32 -9.18 -2.45
N GLY A 44 -18.02 -8.36 -1.66
CA GLY A 44 -17.74 -8.12 -0.23
C GLY A 44 -17.93 -9.36 0.66
N ASP A 45 -18.66 -10.36 0.18
CA ASP A 45 -18.80 -11.65 0.89
C ASP A 45 -17.54 -12.52 0.76
N TYR A 46 -16.68 -12.21 -0.21
CA TYR A 46 -15.52 -13.01 -0.58
C TYR A 46 -14.20 -12.27 -0.34
N ILE A 47 -14.18 -10.95 -0.50
CA ILE A 47 -12.97 -10.14 -0.49
C ILE A 47 -13.24 -8.82 0.24
N ASP A 48 -12.31 -8.42 1.11
CA ASP A 48 -12.35 -7.11 1.77
C ASP A 48 -12.34 -5.98 0.73
N GLN A 49 -12.89 -4.83 1.07
CA GLN A 49 -12.92 -3.67 0.17
C GLN A 49 -11.71 -2.78 0.42
N VAL A 50 -11.18 -2.18 -0.66
CA VAL A 50 -10.10 -1.20 -0.54
C VAL A 50 -10.66 0.05 0.11
N GLU A 51 -10.14 0.40 1.28
CA GLU A 51 -10.54 1.63 1.95
C GLU A 51 -9.99 2.87 1.22
N PRO A 52 -10.73 3.99 1.22
CA PRO A 52 -10.27 5.24 0.61
C PRO A 52 -8.93 5.73 1.15
N TYR A 53 -8.17 6.40 0.28
CA TYR A 53 -6.92 7.06 0.64
C TYR A 53 -6.83 8.45 0.02
N ASP A 54 -6.70 9.48 0.87
CA ASP A 54 -6.52 10.88 0.47
C ASP A 54 -5.08 11.19 0.03
N GLY A 55 -4.43 10.24 -0.65
CA GLY A 55 -3.01 10.30 -1.00
C GLY A 55 -2.62 11.52 -1.83
N ALA A 56 -3.46 11.92 -2.79
CA ALA A 56 -3.21 13.11 -3.62
C ALA A 56 -3.19 14.41 -2.80
N GLN A 57 -4.05 14.52 -1.77
CA GLN A 57 -4.04 15.67 -0.87
C GLN A 57 -2.81 15.66 0.03
N HIS A 58 -2.42 14.49 0.54
CA HIS A 58 -1.21 14.32 1.33
C HIS A 58 0.04 14.68 0.51
N GLU A 59 0.14 14.17 -0.72
CA GLU A 59 1.25 14.46 -1.63
C GLU A 59 1.35 15.96 -1.92
N ALA A 60 0.25 16.61 -2.30
CA ALA A 60 0.22 18.04 -2.58
C ALA A 60 0.67 18.89 -1.37
N ALA A 61 0.24 18.52 -0.16
CA ALA A 61 0.64 19.23 1.05
C ALA A 61 2.15 19.08 1.34
N ILE A 62 2.70 17.87 1.22
CA ILE A 62 4.14 17.65 1.43
C ILE A 62 4.98 18.29 0.32
N MET A 63 4.55 18.21 -0.94
CA MET A 63 5.24 18.84 -2.05
C MET A 63 5.27 20.37 -1.93
N ALA A 64 4.18 20.98 -1.44
CA ALA A 64 4.15 22.41 -1.13
C ALA A 64 5.17 22.80 -0.06
N LEU A 65 5.30 22.00 1.03
CA LEU A 65 6.31 22.22 2.06
C LEU A 65 7.74 22.07 1.52
N LEU A 66 7.96 21.13 0.61
CA LEU A 66 9.26 20.92 -0.05
C LEU A 66 9.60 21.99 -1.09
N GLY A 67 8.62 22.79 -1.53
CA GLY A 67 8.76 23.77 -2.60
C GLY A 67 8.96 23.12 -3.97
N VAL A 68 8.34 21.96 -4.21
CA VAL A 68 8.45 21.21 -5.46
C VAL A 68 7.08 21.01 -6.11
N THR A 69 7.07 20.87 -7.44
CA THR A 69 5.83 20.68 -8.23
C THR A 69 5.72 19.30 -8.87
N GLU A 70 6.78 18.49 -8.80
CA GLU A 70 6.82 17.14 -9.36
C GLU A 70 7.52 16.16 -8.41
N ILE A 71 7.02 14.93 -8.33
CA ILE A 71 7.62 13.86 -7.52
C ILE A 71 9.07 13.55 -7.95
N SER A 72 9.40 13.76 -9.23
CA SER A 72 10.76 13.63 -9.78
C SER A 72 11.80 14.42 -8.97
N LYS A 73 11.41 15.59 -8.43
CA LYS A 73 12.26 16.48 -7.64
C LYS A 73 12.47 15.98 -6.21
N VAL A 74 11.51 15.25 -5.65
CA VAL A 74 11.67 14.59 -4.34
C VAL A 74 12.83 13.59 -4.40
N TYR A 75 12.95 12.83 -5.49
CA TYR A 75 14.07 11.90 -5.67
C TYR A 75 15.43 12.59 -5.80
N VAL A 76 15.48 13.84 -6.28
CA VAL A 76 16.72 14.64 -6.28
C VAL A 76 17.12 14.98 -4.84
N ILE A 77 16.17 15.46 -4.04
CA ILE A 77 16.38 15.77 -2.61
C ILE A 77 16.88 14.53 -1.84
N LEU A 78 16.33 13.35 -2.14
CA LEU A 78 16.74 12.10 -1.50
C LEU A 78 18.14 11.62 -1.95
N LYS A 79 18.55 11.90 -3.19
CA LYS A 79 19.87 11.54 -3.73
C LYS A 79 20.99 12.48 -3.28
N ASP A 80 20.67 13.76 -3.08
CA ASP A 80 21.66 14.73 -2.66
C ASP A 80 22.16 14.37 -1.25
N LYS A 81 23.50 14.43 -1.07
CA LYS A 81 24.14 14.33 0.25
C LYS A 81 23.57 15.42 1.17
N PRO A 82 23.58 15.24 2.50
CA PRO A 82 22.98 16.18 3.44
C PRO A 82 23.71 17.53 3.41
N GLN A 83 23.36 18.36 2.43
CA GLN A 83 23.87 19.72 2.28
C GLN A 83 22.80 20.77 2.63
N THR A 84 21.54 20.36 2.78
CA THR A 84 20.42 21.22 3.18
C THR A 84 19.68 20.60 4.37
N ASP A 85 20.24 20.79 5.56
CA ASP A 85 19.56 20.61 6.85
C ASP A 85 18.55 21.77 7.10
N GLU A 86 17.85 22.20 6.05
CA GLU A 86 16.77 23.17 6.18
C GLU A 86 15.65 22.53 6.99
N GLU A 87 15.27 23.21 8.08
CA GLU A 87 14.18 22.80 8.95
C GLU A 87 12.91 23.56 8.58
N ILE A 88 11.81 22.81 8.48
CA ILE A 88 10.49 23.31 8.13
C ILE A 88 9.59 23.12 9.34
N ASP A 89 8.85 24.16 9.72
CA ASP A 89 7.89 24.08 10.81
C ASP A 89 6.57 23.46 10.33
N VAL A 90 6.15 22.40 11.02
CA VAL A 90 4.93 21.63 10.72
C VAL A 90 4.15 21.29 11.98
N ASP A 91 2.84 21.10 11.84
CA ASP A 91 2.03 20.56 12.93
C ASP A 91 2.36 19.07 13.17
N ALA A 92 2.71 18.72 14.41
CA ALA A 92 3.20 17.39 14.73
C ALA A 92 2.10 16.32 14.66
N ALA A 93 0.88 16.66 15.09
CA ALA A 93 -0.25 15.74 15.09
C ALA A 93 -0.69 15.41 13.65
N TRP A 94 -0.79 16.43 12.81
CA TRP A 94 -1.05 16.31 11.39
C TRP A 94 0.03 15.47 10.68
N LEU A 95 1.30 15.76 10.93
CA LEU A 95 2.41 15.03 10.33
C LEU A 95 2.38 13.55 10.76
N ALA A 96 2.18 13.27 12.05
CA ALA A 96 2.07 11.91 12.55
C ALA A 96 0.90 11.16 11.91
N LYS A 97 -0.26 11.80 11.71
CA LYS A 97 -1.41 11.22 11.02
C LYS A 97 -1.04 10.81 9.58
N ILE A 98 -0.49 11.75 8.80
CA ILE A 98 -0.13 11.47 7.39
C ILE A 98 0.91 10.36 7.30
N ILE A 99 1.89 10.32 8.20
CA ILE A 99 2.88 9.24 8.23
C ILE A 99 2.20 7.89 8.47
N ASN A 100 1.31 7.80 9.47
CA ASN A 100 0.58 6.56 9.75
C ASN A 100 -0.23 6.11 8.53
N ASP A 101 -1.03 7.00 7.94
CA ASP A 101 -1.86 6.70 6.77
C ASP A 101 -1.01 6.22 5.59
N ALA A 102 0.09 6.93 5.28
CA ALA A 102 0.98 6.59 4.17
C ALA A 102 1.68 5.24 4.40
N ILE A 103 2.18 4.97 5.61
CA ILE A 103 2.81 3.68 5.95
C ILE A 103 1.79 2.54 5.84
N THR A 104 0.56 2.73 6.33
CA THR A 104 -0.52 1.75 6.23
C THR A 104 -0.76 1.39 4.77
N ARG A 105 -1.06 2.38 3.93
CA ARG A 105 -1.35 2.17 2.50
C ARG A 105 -0.16 1.61 1.72
N TYR A 106 1.06 2.02 2.07
CA TYR A 106 2.27 1.40 1.53
C TYR A 106 2.40 -0.08 1.93
N LYS A 107 2.05 -0.45 3.16
CA LYS A 107 2.12 -1.84 3.64
C LYS A 107 0.98 -2.71 3.09
N GLU A 108 -0.07 -2.11 2.55
CA GLU A 108 -1.09 -2.80 1.73
C GLU A 108 -0.59 -3.17 0.32
N LYS A 109 0.69 -2.95 0.02
CA LYS A 109 1.32 -3.39 -1.24
C LYS A 109 0.96 -4.84 -1.55
N HIS A 110 0.41 -5.06 -2.75
CA HIS A 110 0.06 -6.37 -3.29
C HIS A 110 -0.92 -7.21 -2.45
N CYS A 111 -1.57 -6.63 -1.44
CA CYS A 111 -2.49 -7.36 -0.57
C CYS A 111 -3.68 -7.93 -1.37
N PHE A 112 -4.18 -7.18 -2.35
CA PHE A 112 -5.34 -7.59 -3.15
C PHE A 112 -4.96 -8.44 -4.38
N SER A 113 -3.74 -8.29 -4.92
CA SER A 113 -3.23 -9.19 -5.98
C SER A 113 -2.96 -10.59 -5.47
N MET A 114 -2.45 -10.72 -4.23
CA MET A 114 -2.32 -12.03 -3.59
C MET A 114 -3.70 -12.66 -3.39
N MET A 115 -4.73 -11.87 -3.06
CA MET A 115 -6.10 -12.40 -2.97
C MET A 115 -6.70 -12.87 -4.31
N GLY A 116 -6.37 -12.23 -5.43
CA GLY A 116 -6.84 -12.68 -6.75
C GLY A 116 -6.26 -14.03 -7.19
N ILE A 117 -5.03 -14.33 -6.80
CA ILE A 117 -4.30 -15.55 -7.18
C ILE A 117 -4.45 -16.66 -6.12
N GLU A 118 -4.49 -16.33 -4.84
CA GLU A 118 -4.50 -17.31 -3.74
C GLU A 118 -5.91 -17.81 -3.40
N TYR A 119 -6.95 -17.06 -3.76
CA TYR A 119 -8.35 -17.49 -3.62
C TYR A 119 -8.89 -18.02 -4.95
N HIS A 120 -8.02 -18.30 -5.90
CA HIS A 120 -8.35 -18.76 -7.24
C HIS A 120 -9.34 -19.93 -7.26
N ASP A 121 -9.21 -20.89 -6.34
CA ASP A 121 -10.12 -22.03 -6.27
C ASP A 121 -11.47 -21.66 -5.65
N ASP A 122 -11.50 -20.84 -4.60
CA ASP A 122 -12.73 -20.33 -3.98
C ASP A 122 -13.50 -19.41 -4.96
N VAL A 123 -12.78 -18.58 -5.70
CA VAL A 123 -13.29 -17.66 -6.71
C VAL A 123 -13.79 -18.44 -7.94
N ARG A 124 -13.05 -19.45 -8.42
CA ARG A 124 -13.53 -20.36 -9.48
C ARG A 124 -14.74 -21.17 -9.04
N GLN A 125 -14.78 -21.63 -7.79
CA GLN A 125 -15.94 -22.34 -7.25
C GLN A 125 -17.15 -21.40 -7.13
N ALA A 126 -16.92 -20.14 -6.75
CA ALA A 126 -17.97 -19.15 -6.65
C ALA A 126 -18.50 -18.73 -8.03
N LEU A 127 -17.64 -18.44 -9.00
CA LEU A 127 -18.04 -17.89 -10.31
C LEU A 127 -18.34 -18.98 -11.35
N GLY A 128 -17.93 -20.21 -11.09
CA GLY A 128 -17.88 -21.28 -12.09
C GLY A 128 -16.58 -21.21 -12.90
N LYS A 129 -16.17 -22.36 -13.45
CA LYS A 129 -14.86 -22.54 -14.09
C LYS A 129 -14.58 -21.50 -15.18
N GLU A 130 -15.53 -21.30 -16.11
CA GLU A 130 -15.33 -20.43 -17.27
C GLU A 130 -15.14 -18.95 -16.88
N GLU A 131 -16.01 -18.42 -16.02
CA GLU A 131 -15.92 -17.02 -15.60
C GLU A 131 -14.79 -16.79 -14.61
N GLY A 132 -14.47 -17.79 -13.78
CA GLY A 132 -13.26 -17.78 -12.96
C GLY A 132 -11.99 -17.71 -13.81
N ASP A 133 -11.88 -18.52 -14.87
CA ASP A 133 -10.74 -18.52 -15.79
C ASP A 133 -10.55 -17.16 -16.48
N LYS A 134 -11.63 -16.53 -16.94
CA LYS A 134 -11.57 -15.18 -17.54
C LYS A 134 -11.11 -14.11 -16.54
N LEU A 135 -11.62 -14.16 -15.30
CA LEU A 135 -11.19 -13.23 -14.24
C LEU A 135 -9.68 -13.34 -14.00
N ILE A 136 -9.14 -14.56 -13.99
CA ILE A 136 -7.70 -14.79 -13.77
C ILE A 136 -6.86 -14.25 -14.92
N GLU A 137 -7.31 -14.45 -16.16
CA GLU A 137 -6.67 -13.89 -17.34
C GLU A 137 -6.62 -12.35 -17.27
N GLU A 138 -7.75 -11.71 -16.97
CA GLU A 138 -7.85 -10.25 -16.87
C GLU A 138 -7.02 -9.68 -15.71
N LEU A 139 -7.00 -10.35 -14.55
CA LEU A 139 -6.12 -10.00 -13.45
C LEU A 139 -4.64 -10.16 -13.83
N GLY A 140 -4.28 -11.23 -14.56
CA GLY A 140 -2.94 -11.45 -15.08
C GLY A 140 -2.47 -10.31 -15.99
N ASP A 141 -3.31 -9.91 -16.94
CA ASP A 141 -3.03 -8.78 -17.84
C ASP A 141 -2.90 -7.45 -17.08
N PHE A 142 -3.75 -7.23 -16.06
CA PHE A 142 -3.66 -6.07 -15.19
C PHE A 142 -2.34 -6.06 -14.40
N PHE A 143 -1.93 -7.20 -13.82
CA PHE A 143 -0.69 -7.30 -13.05
C PHE A 143 0.55 -7.02 -13.91
N MET A 144 0.56 -7.49 -15.16
CA MET A 144 1.66 -7.25 -16.08
C MET A 144 1.74 -5.80 -16.56
N SER A 145 0.59 -5.13 -16.74
CA SER A 145 0.53 -3.75 -17.21
C SER A 145 0.67 -2.70 -16.11
N SER A 146 0.37 -3.04 -14.86
CA SER A 146 0.33 -2.11 -13.73
C SER A 146 1.39 -2.40 -12.66
N PHE A 147 2.48 -3.08 -13.03
CA PHE A 147 3.51 -3.48 -12.09
C PHE A 147 4.25 -2.27 -11.48
N ILE A 148 4.35 -2.22 -10.16
CA ILE A 148 5.06 -1.16 -9.43
C ILE A 148 6.47 -1.65 -9.10
N CYS A 149 7.46 -1.02 -9.73
CA CYS A 149 8.87 -1.32 -9.50
C CYS A 149 9.46 -0.50 -8.34
N GLY A 150 10.31 -1.13 -7.53
CA GLY A 150 11.06 -0.48 -6.45
C GLY A 150 10.39 -0.63 -5.08
N ASN A 151 10.91 0.09 -4.09
CA ASN A 151 10.35 0.11 -2.73
C ASN A 151 10.78 1.36 -1.97
N ALA A 152 10.08 1.63 -0.86
CA ALA A 152 10.36 2.73 0.05
C ALA A 152 10.66 2.24 1.48
N GLU A 153 11.19 1.01 1.65
CA GLU A 153 11.37 0.41 2.98
C GLU A 153 12.30 1.23 3.88
N HIS A 154 13.37 1.81 3.33
CA HIS A 154 14.27 2.67 4.09
C HIS A 154 13.56 3.94 4.62
N SER A 155 12.76 4.58 3.76
CA SER A 155 11.94 5.72 4.12
C SER A 155 10.93 5.34 5.22
N VAL A 156 10.25 4.21 5.08
CA VAL A 156 9.33 3.69 6.10
C VAL A 156 10.02 3.48 7.45
N THR A 157 11.21 2.88 7.47
CA THR A 157 11.97 2.70 8.72
C THR A 157 12.25 4.05 9.39
N THR A 158 12.76 5.03 8.63
CA THR A 158 13.05 6.38 9.12
C THR A 158 11.81 7.04 9.72
N LEU A 159 10.67 6.94 9.04
CA LEU A 159 9.41 7.52 9.51
C LEU A 159 8.87 6.83 10.78
N LYS A 160 9.02 5.51 10.90
CA LYS A 160 8.61 4.75 12.09
C LYS A 160 9.46 5.08 13.30
N GLU A 161 10.77 5.20 13.11
CA GLU A 161 11.70 5.62 14.16
C GLU A 161 11.32 7.00 14.69
N TRP A 162 11.06 7.95 13.79
CA TRP A 162 10.59 9.28 14.17
C TRP A 162 9.26 9.24 14.94
N LEU A 163 8.27 8.47 14.47
CA LEU A 163 6.99 8.30 15.18
C LEU A 163 7.18 7.75 16.60
N ALA A 164 8.10 6.80 16.79
CA ALA A 164 8.41 6.26 18.10
C ALA A 164 9.08 7.31 19.01
N GLU A 165 10.00 8.12 18.48
CA GLU A 165 10.64 9.22 19.20
C GLU A 165 9.63 10.30 19.63
N GLN A 166 8.57 10.52 18.86
CA GLN A 166 7.48 11.45 19.22
C GLN A 166 6.45 10.85 20.21
N GLY A 167 6.64 9.61 20.66
CA GLY A 167 5.74 8.93 21.60
C GLY A 167 4.46 8.38 20.95
N THR A 168 4.42 8.31 19.62
CA THR A 168 3.28 7.81 18.82
C THR A 168 3.73 6.73 17.84
N PRO A 169 4.30 5.60 18.32
CA PRO A 169 4.84 4.57 17.43
C PRO A 169 3.78 4.04 16.47
N TYR A 170 4.17 3.80 15.21
CA TYR A 170 3.28 3.21 14.21
C TYR A 170 2.73 1.87 14.70
N THR A 171 1.41 1.77 14.74
CA THR A 171 0.71 0.51 15.01
C THR A 171 0.01 0.07 13.73
N PRO A 172 0.33 -1.11 13.17
CA PRO A 172 -0.39 -1.64 12.02
C PRO A 172 -1.89 -1.72 12.35
N PRO A 173 -2.79 -1.21 11.48
CA PRO A 173 -4.21 -1.42 11.68
C PRO A 173 -4.54 -2.91 11.56
N PRO A 174 -5.66 -3.36 12.16
CA PRO A 174 -6.20 -4.67 11.89
C PRO A 174 -6.36 -4.86 10.39
N ALA A 175 -5.91 -6.00 9.88
CA ALA A 175 -6.03 -6.36 8.48
C ALA A 175 -6.71 -7.73 8.39
N PRO A 176 -8.06 -7.79 8.49
CA PRO A 176 -8.80 -9.05 8.52
C PRO A 176 -8.49 -9.97 7.34
N TYR A 177 -8.28 -9.40 6.15
CA TYR A 177 -7.79 -10.16 4.99
C TYR A 177 -6.40 -10.80 5.20
N LEU A 178 -5.45 -10.12 5.86
CA LEU A 178 -4.15 -10.70 6.21
C LEU A 178 -4.30 -11.80 7.26
N GLU A 179 -5.23 -11.66 8.20
CA GLU A 179 -5.52 -12.69 9.20
C GLU A 179 -6.04 -13.96 8.51
N LYS A 180 -7.03 -13.84 7.63
CA LYS A 180 -7.53 -14.96 6.82
C LYS A 180 -6.43 -15.59 5.95
N TYR A 181 -5.60 -14.77 5.32
CA TYR A 181 -4.44 -15.23 4.57
C TYR A 181 -3.46 -16.01 5.46
N ASN A 182 -3.14 -15.47 6.63
CA ASN A 182 -2.21 -16.08 7.58
C ASN A 182 -2.73 -17.43 8.07
N GLU A 183 -4.01 -17.54 8.40
CA GLU A 183 -4.66 -18.80 8.78
C GLU A 183 -4.56 -19.85 7.68
N LYS A 184 -4.85 -19.48 6.42
CA LYS A 184 -4.75 -20.40 5.27
C LYS A 184 -3.32 -20.85 4.98
N MET A 185 -2.34 -19.97 5.20
CA MET A 185 -0.93 -20.27 4.96
C MET A 185 -0.24 -20.97 6.13
N GLU A 186 -0.86 -21.05 7.32
CA GLU A 186 -0.23 -21.67 8.49
C GLU A 186 0.11 -23.16 8.27
N PRO A 187 -0.72 -24.00 7.62
CA PRO A 187 -0.34 -25.36 7.29
C PRO A 187 0.91 -25.45 6.41
N VAL A 188 1.06 -24.54 5.43
CA VAL A 188 2.25 -24.45 4.57
C VAL A 188 3.47 -24.02 5.38
N ARG A 189 3.31 -23.01 6.27
CA ARG A 189 4.41 -22.56 7.15
C ARG A 189 4.84 -23.64 8.13
N GLN A 190 3.91 -24.42 8.67
CA GLN A 190 4.21 -25.56 9.53
C GLN A 190 4.99 -26.63 8.77
N ALA A 191 4.55 -27.01 7.56
CA ALA A 191 5.28 -27.95 6.72
C ALA A 191 6.72 -27.48 6.41
N VAL A 192 6.94 -26.18 6.17
CA VAL A 192 8.28 -25.62 5.96
C VAL A 192 9.11 -25.64 7.25
N ARG A 193 8.52 -25.33 8.41
CA ARG A 193 9.22 -25.38 9.71
C ARG A 193 9.64 -26.79 10.11
N GLU A 194 8.85 -27.80 9.75
CA GLU A 194 9.17 -29.21 10.01
C GLU A 194 10.29 -29.76 9.10
N LEU A 195 10.62 -29.04 8.02
CA LEU A 195 11.71 -29.36 7.09
C LEU A 195 13.04 -28.66 7.42
N LEU A 196 13.04 -27.73 8.39
CA LEU A 196 14.22 -26.96 8.84
C LEU A 196 14.67 -27.40 10.23
#